data_AF-A0A3N1YCZ5-F1
#
_entry.id   AF-A0A3N1YCZ5-F1
#
_cell.length_a   1.000
_cell.length_b   1.000
_cell.length_c   1.000
_cell.angle_alpha   90.00
_cell.angle_beta   90.00
_cell.angle_gamma   90.00
#
_symmetry.space_group_name_H-M   'P 1'
#
loop_
_entity.id
_entity.type
_entity.pdbx_description
1 polymer ?
#
loop_
_entity_poly.entity_id
_entity_poly.type
_entity_poly.pdbx_seq_one_letter_code
_entity_poly.pdbx_strand_id
1 'polypeptide(L)'
;MPKDHEPDGAPPAISDLSEEAEGLTWTQEYGAFIPESLKPATALVRIALLNVKGPNDDDLPWRTVDQQLAEGVDWWFGSVRSWVEVLTGQDLNPKHRVFDAEAVGSGLTFIEPPHQNALGLRITTPHIRPVQEREWEALLKAVGEGKEPPLEELLSRDARAAQRRGANRRAIIDATTAVEIALTRHVGSLRSTLPPKQQKRLDRKPSFGTFISIAEDSGLTLQVTYERLRSSNELRNNAAHRGLAPSDLEAVRAVQVMIDFLAEHGVYRRMATSEPDGSEFTVY
;
A
#
# COMPACT_ATOMS: atom_id res chain seq x y z
N MET A 1 8.82 -28.08 13.87
CA MET A 1 10.04 -27.37 13.43
C MET A 1 11.17 -27.76 14.37
N PRO A 2 12.38 -28.07 13.86
CA PRO A 2 13.55 -28.29 14.69
C PRO A 2 13.81 -27.03 15.52
N LYS A 3 14.00 -27.17 16.83
CA LYS A 3 14.20 -26.04 17.76
C LYS A 3 15.68 -25.69 17.96
N ASP A 4 16.58 -26.39 17.29
CA ASP A 4 17.97 -26.45 17.72
C ASP A 4 18.87 -25.41 17.05
N HIS A 5 18.41 -24.73 16.01
CA HIS A 5 19.20 -23.72 15.28
C HIS A 5 18.33 -22.47 15.08
N GLU A 6 18.85 -21.29 15.40
CA GLU A 6 18.22 -20.03 14.95
C GLU A 6 18.19 -20.05 13.42
N PRO A 7 17.08 -19.64 12.79
CA PRO A 7 16.99 -19.61 11.33
C PRO A 7 18.14 -18.77 10.76
N ASP A 8 18.85 -19.29 9.75
CA ASP A 8 19.96 -18.60 9.11
C ASP A 8 19.56 -17.17 8.74
N GLY A 9 20.24 -16.19 9.33
CA GLY A 9 19.99 -14.75 9.18
C GLY A 9 19.03 -14.12 10.18
N ALA A 10 18.69 -14.79 11.29
CA ALA A 10 18.02 -14.17 12.42
C ALA A 10 18.79 -12.91 12.90
N PRO A 11 18.09 -11.82 13.27
CA PRO A 11 18.76 -10.65 13.80
C PRO A 11 19.53 -11.01 15.08
N PRO A 12 20.74 -10.48 15.29
CA PRO A 12 21.63 -10.90 16.37
C PRO A 12 20.98 -10.81 17.75
N ALA A 13 21.40 -11.65 18.69
CA ALA A 13 20.82 -11.64 20.03
C ALA A 13 21.07 -10.29 20.72
N ILE A 14 20.14 -9.87 21.60
CA ILE A 14 20.28 -8.59 22.32
C ILE A 14 21.55 -8.55 23.17
N SER A 15 21.99 -9.71 23.68
CA SER A 15 23.26 -9.86 24.42
C SER A 15 24.49 -9.47 23.61
N ASP A 16 24.39 -9.52 22.28
CA ASP A 16 25.51 -9.32 21.36
C ASP A 16 25.55 -7.88 20.84
N LEU A 17 24.54 -7.08 21.19
CA LEU A 17 24.45 -5.67 20.83
C LEU A 17 25.28 -4.82 21.80
N SER A 18 26.52 -4.50 21.40
CA SER A 18 27.35 -3.48 22.05
C SER A 18 27.69 -2.37 21.06
N GLU A 19 28.01 -1.16 21.56
CA GLU A 19 28.44 -0.02 20.71
C GLU A 19 29.71 -0.36 19.88
N GLU A 20 30.45 -1.41 20.23
CA GLU A 20 31.70 -1.87 19.61
C GLU A 20 31.55 -3.22 18.87
N ALA A 21 30.32 -3.67 18.58
CA ALA A 21 30.09 -5.00 18.01
C ALA A 21 30.54 -5.08 16.53
N GLU A 22 31.84 -5.33 16.32
CA GLU A 22 32.43 -5.68 15.02
C GLU A 22 32.02 -7.09 14.60
N GLY A 23 31.64 -7.27 13.33
CA GLY A 23 31.33 -8.59 12.75
C GLY A 23 29.87 -9.05 12.85
N LEU A 24 28.96 -8.22 13.38
CA LEU A 24 27.53 -8.51 13.34
C LEU A 24 26.99 -8.41 11.90
N THR A 25 26.35 -9.48 11.43
CA THR A 25 25.65 -9.48 10.14
C THR A 25 24.27 -8.84 10.34
N TRP A 26 24.14 -7.58 9.93
CA TRP A 26 22.90 -6.79 10.05
C TRP A 26 21.95 -6.93 8.85
N THR A 27 22.37 -7.70 7.84
CA THR A 27 21.70 -7.82 6.54
C THR A 27 21.45 -9.29 6.25
N GLN A 28 20.21 -9.63 5.88
CA GLN A 28 19.82 -10.99 5.51
C GLN A 28 19.30 -11.01 4.08
N GLU A 29 19.68 -12.03 3.31
CA GLU A 29 19.01 -12.32 2.03
C GLU A 29 17.64 -12.96 2.32
N TYR A 30 16.58 -12.29 1.87
CA TYR A 30 15.21 -12.78 2.03
C TYR A 30 14.82 -13.65 0.84
N GLY A 31 14.03 -14.71 1.13
CA GLY A 31 13.38 -15.54 0.13
C GLY A 31 12.26 -14.79 -0.61
N ALA A 32 12.64 -13.85 -1.46
CA ALA A 32 11.76 -13.02 -2.27
C ALA A 32 12.26 -12.96 -3.71
N PHE A 33 11.34 -12.72 -4.64
CA PHE A 33 11.74 -12.36 -6.00
C PHE A 33 12.10 -10.88 -6.01
N ILE A 34 13.37 -10.58 -6.31
CA ILE A 34 13.87 -9.23 -6.54
C ILE A 34 14.42 -9.22 -7.97
N PRO A 35 14.04 -8.24 -8.83
CA PRO A 35 14.60 -8.11 -10.17
C PRO A 35 16.13 -8.02 -10.13
N GLU A 36 16.81 -8.63 -11.10
CA GLU A 36 18.27 -8.69 -11.11
C GLU A 36 18.92 -7.30 -11.15
N SER A 37 18.27 -6.34 -11.83
CA SER A 37 18.69 -4.94 -11.89
C SER A 37 18.62 -4.21 -10.55
N LEU A 38 17.90 -4.76 -9.57
CA LEU A 38 17.72 -4.20 -8.23
C LEU A 38 18.45 -5.00 -7.15
N LYS A 39 19.29 -5.97 -7.54
CA LYS A 39 20.18 -6.70 -6.63
C LYS A 39 21.57 -6.07 -6.55
N PRO A 40 22.26 -6.20 -5.40
CA PRO A 40 21.78 -6.75 -4.14
C PRO A 40 20.80 -5.79 -3.45
N ALA A 41 19.86 -6.34 -2.67
CA ALA A 41 18.95 -5.56 -1.84
C ALA A 41 19.13 -5.93 -0.36
N THR A 42 19.10 -4.92 0.50
CA THR A 42 19.27 -5.08 1.94
C THR A 42 17.95 -4.91 2.67
N ALA A 43 17.63 -5.85 3.56
CA ALA A 43 16.48 -5.73 4.46
C ALA A 43 16.89 -5.09 5.80
N LEU A 44 16.12 -4.11 6.27
CA LEU A 44 16.21 -3.61 7.64
C LEU A 44 15.50 -4.58 8.58
N VAL A 45 16.26 -5.34 9.38
CA VAL A 45 15.70 -6.40 10.24
C VAL A 45 15.36 -5.90 11.64
N ARG A 46 16.12 -4.93 12.17
CA ARG A 46 15.92 -4.41 13.54
C ARG A 46 16.45 -2.98 13.67
N ILE A 47 15.77 -2.20 14.51
CA ILE A 47 16.28 -0.93 15.07
C ILE A 47 16.44 -1.15 16.57
N ALA A 48 17.62 -0.83 17.10
CA ALA A 48 17.90 -0.85 18.54
C ALA A 48 18.04 0.58 19.05
N LEU A 49 17.46 0.86 20.21
CA LEU A 49 17.50 2.17 20.86
C LEU A 49 18.28 2.03 22.16
N LEU A 50 19.38 2.78 22.28
CA LEU A 50 20.25 2.80 23.45
C LEU A 50 20.07 4.13 24.19
N ASN A 51 20.33 4.12 25.50
CA ASN A 51 20.45 5.35 26.31
C ASN A 51 19.20 6.27 26.26
N VAL A 52 18.00 5.70 26.30
CA VAL A 52 16.73 6.44 26.29
C VAL A 52 16.63 7.34 27.53
N LYS A 53 16.45 8.65 27.31
CA LYS A 53 16.24 9.66 28.35
C LYS A 53 15.05 10.54 27.96
N GLY A 54 14.25 10.94 28.93
CA GLY A 54 13.09 11.80 28.70
C GLY A 54 12.45 12.28 30.01
N PRO A 55 11.44 13.15 29.91
CA PRO A 55 10.70 13.60 31.08
C PRO A 55 9.85 12.47 31.65
N ASN A 56 9.85 12.32 32.98
CA ASN A 56 8.78 11.62 33.67
C ASN A 56 7.64 12.60 33.93
N ASP A 57 6.43 12.16 33.63
CA ASP A 57 5.21 12.93 33.85
C ASP A 57 4.68 12.57 35.24
N ASP A 58 4.89 13.45 36.24
CA ASP A 58 4.51 13.18 37.64
C ASP A 58 2.99 13.00 37.80
N ASP A 59 2.19 13.62 36.93
CA ASP A 59 0.73 13.55 36.93
C ASP A 59 0.21 12.30 36.18
N LEU A 60 1.03 11.69 35.31
CA LEU A 60 0.69 10.51 34.51
C LEU A 60 1.76 9.42 34.71
N PRO A 61 1.75 8.70 35.84
CA PRO A 61 2.79 7.72 36.18
C PRO A 61 2.88 6.53 35.22
N TRP A 62 1.86 6.31 34.37
CA TRP A 62 1.91 5.32 33.30
C TRP A 62 2.68 5.81 32.07
N ARG A 63 2.77 7.13 31.85
CA ARG A 63 3.42 7.75 30.68
C ARG A 63 4.93 7.85 30.88
N THR A 64 5.58 6.70 31.05
CA THR A 64 7.03 6.60 31.22
C THR A 64 7.77 7.08 29.98
N VAL A 65 9.07 7.33 30.12
CA VAL A 65 9.96 7.65 28.99
C VAL A 65 9.88 6.57 27.89
N ASP A 66 9.83 5.30 28.27
CA ASP A 66 9.75 4.18 27.33
C ASP A 66 8.42 4.19 26.56
N GLN A 67 7.30 4.53 27.22
CA GLN A 67 6.02 4.65 26.53
C GLN A 67 6.01 5.83 25.55
N GLN A 68 6.54 6.99 25.96
CA GLN A 68 6.64 8.15 25.08
C GLN A 68 7.53 7.86 23.86
N LEU A 69 8.64 7.14 24.06
CA LEU A 69 9.48 6.67 22.97
C LEU A 69 8.73 5.71 22.06
N ALA A 70 8.03 4.72 22.63
CA ALA A 70 7.26 3.75 21.86
C ALA A 70 6.18 4.43 21.00
N GLU A 71 5.45 5.42 21.54
CA GLU A 71 4.48 6.21 20.80
C GLU A 71 5.13 6.97 19.62
N GLY A 72 6.31 7.56 19.83
CA GLY A 72 7.07 8.25 18.79
C GLY A 72 7.59 7.30 17.71
N VAL A 73 8.10 6.13 18.11
CA VAL A 73 8.58 5.09 17.20
C VAL A 73 7.43 4.47 16.40
N ASP A 74 6.30 4.22 17.04
CA ASP A 74 5.09 3.70 16.38
C ASP A 74 4.58 4.66 15.31
N TRP A 75 4.54 5.96 15.63
CA TRP A 75 4.20 7.00 14.65
C TRP A 75 5.21 7.04 13.51
N TRP A 76 6.52 7.12 13.82
CA TRP A 76 7.57 7.19 12.81
C TRP A 76 7.55 5.97 11.88
N PHE A 77 7.44 4.77 12.44
CA PHE A 77 7.38 3.53 11.67
C PHE A 77 6.11 3.47 10.82
N GLY A 78 4.96 3.90 11.35
CA GLY A 78 3.71 4.00 10.61
C GLY A 78 3.80 4.93 9.40
N SER A 79 4.47 6.08 9.56
CA SER A 79 4.70 7.07 8.51
C SER A 79 5.67 6.56 7.45
N VAL A 80 6.84 6.03 7.87
CA VAL A 80 7.82 5.41 6.95
C VAL A 80 7.18 4.28 6.16
N ARG A 81 6.48 3.37 6.84
CA ARG A 81 5.76 2.27 6.19
C ARG A 81 4.78 2.78 5.15
N SER A 82 3.96 3.78 5.49
CA SER A 82 2.98 4.34 4.56
C SER A 82 3.61 4.87 3.28
N TRP A 83 4.74 5.57 3.40
CA TRP A 83 5.54 6.03 2.26
C TRP A 83 6.10 4.86 1.43
N VAL A 84 6.67 3.85 2.09
CA VAL A 84 7.21 2.67 1.39
C VAL A 84 6.10 1.93 0.63
N GLU A 85 4.97 1.65 1.25
CA GLU A 85 3.83 0.94 0.63
C GLU A 85 3.26 1.71 -0.58
N VAL A 86 3.29 3.05 -0.55
CA VAL A 86 2.89 3.92 -1.67
C VAL A 86 3.89 3.87 -2.83
N LEU A 87 5.19 3.89 -2.53
CA LEU A 87 6.25 3.91 -3.54
C LEU A 87 6.45 2.56 -4.20
N THR A 88 6.46 1.49 -3.40
CA THR A 88 6.82 0.15 -3.88
C THR A 88 5.61 -0.72 -4.19
N GLY A 89 4.44 -0.32 -3.72
CA GLY A 89 3.23 -1.11 -3.84
C GLY A 89 3.11 -2.26 -2.84
N GLN A 90 4.04 -2.42 -1.91
CA GLN A 90 4.06 -3.59 -1.02
C GLN A 90 2.98 -3.50 0.07
N ASP A 91 2.55 -4.64 0.62
CA ASP A 91 1.70 -4.72 1.83
C ASP A 91 2.57 -5.00 3.05
N LEU A 92 2.91 -3.96 3.81
CA LEU A 92 3.82 -4.08 4.95
C LEU A 92 3.04 -4.01 6.28
N ASN A 93 1.71 -4.15 6.25
CA ASN A 93 0.88 -4.00 7.43
C ASN A 93 1.11 -5.16 8.43
N PRO A 94 1.72 -4.90 9.61
CA PRO A 94 2.03 -5.96 10.56
C PRO A 94 0.79 -6.43 11.33
N LYS A 95 -0.28 -5.62 11.41
CA LYS A 95 -1.52 -5.93 12.14
C LYS A 95 -2.46 -6.83 11.33
N HIS A 96 -2.35 -6.77 10.01
CA HIS A 96 -3.08 -7.62 9.09
C HIS A 96 -2.06 -8.13 8.08
N ARG A 97 -1.35 -9.22 8.39
CA ARG A 97 -0.40 -9.78 7.42
C ARG A 97 -1.14 -10.53 6.33
N VAL A 98 -0.68 -10.41 5.08
CA VAL A 98 -0.98 -11.39 4.04
C VAL A 98 0.10 -12.45 4.17
N PHE A 99 -0.29 -13.70 4.41
CA PHE A 99 0.69 -14.77 4.65
C PHE A 99 1.18 -15.33 3.33
N ASP A 100 2.51 -15.44 3.19
CA ASP A 100 3.17 -16.07 2.04
C ASP A 100 2.92 -17.58 1.99
N ALA A 101 2.47 -18.18 3.09
CA ALA A 101 2.09 -19.58 3.18
C ALA A 101 0.78 -19.73 3.96
N GLU A 102 -0.21 -20.37 3.35
CA GLU A 102 -1.53 -20.63 3.95
C GLU A 102 -1.90 -22.10 3.81
N ALA A 103 -2.33 -22.71 4.92
CA ALA A 103 -2.91 -24.04 4.91
C ALA A 103 -4.38 -23.96 4.46
N VAL A 104 -4.68 -24.49 3.26
CA VAL A 104 -6.03 -24.49 2.69
C VAL A 104 -6.90 -25.51 3.41
N GLY A 105 -8.06 -25.07 3.91
CA GLY A 105 -8.97 -25.94 4.66
C GLY A 105 -8.54 -26.19 6.10
N SER A 106 -7.62 -25.39 6.64
CA SER A 106 -7.29 -25.42 8.07
C SER A 106 -8.56 -25.18 8.90
N GLY A 107 -8.83 -26.05 9.87
CA GLY A 107 -10.05 -26.01 10.69
C GLY A 107 -11.30 -26.62 10.05
N LEU A 108 -11.23 -27.11 8.80
CA LEU A 108 -12.32 -27.88 8.21
C LEU A 108 -12.25 -29.36 8.63
N THR A 109 -13.40 -29.93 8.95
CA THR A 109 -13.58 -31.37 9.10
C THR A 109 -14.57 -31.83 8.03
N PHE A 110 -14.09 -32.63 7.09
CA PHE A 110 -14.95 -33.23 6.08
C PHE A 110 -15.57 -34.49 6.67
N ILE A 111 -16.89 -34.61 6.59
CA ILE A 111 -17.63 -35.77 7.09
C ILE A 111 -17.60 -36.89 6.05
N GLU A 112 -17.84 -36.56 4.77
CA GLU A 112 -17.77 -37.51 3.66
C GLU A 112 -17.19 -36.85 2.39
N PRO A 113 -16.08 -37.36 1.82
CA PRO A 113 -15.19 -38.37 2.40
C PRO A 113 -14.50 -37.83 3.67
N PRO A 114 -14.28 -38.66 4.71
CA PRO A 114 -13.74 -38.21 5.97
C PRO A 114 -12.30 -37.70 5.80
N HIS A 115 -12.10 -36.42 6.10
CA HIS A 115 -10.77 -35.81 6.09
C HIS A 115 -10.66 -34.81 7.25
N GLN A 116 -9.64 -35.03 8.08
CA GLN A 116 -9.21 -34.10 9.12
C GLN A 116 -7.79 -33.71 8.75
N ASN A 117 -7.62 -32.48 8.25
CA ASN A 117 -6.39 -31.72 8.05
C ASN A 117 -6.61 -30.69 6.94
N ALA A 118 -5.67 -29.76 6.80
CA ALA A 118 -5.62 -28.89 5.63
C ALA A 118 -5.51 -29.74 4.36
N LEU A 119 -6.32 -29.40 3.36
CA LEU A 119 -6.36 -30.02 2.04
C LEU A 119 -5.10 -29.74 1.22
N GLY A 120 -4.35 -28.71 1.58
CA GLY A 120 -3.13 -28.35 0.89
C GLY A 120 -2.44 -27.15 1.51
N LEU A 121 -1.31 -26.78 0.93
CA LEU A 121 -0.54 -25.59 1.26
C LEU A 121 -0.48 -24.71 0.03
N ARG A 122 -0.91 -23.46 0.17
CA ARG A 122 -0.69 -22.42 -0.81
C ARG A 122 0.54 -21.64 -0.39
N ILE A 123 1.57 -21.62 -1.24
CA ILE A 123 2.79 -20.83 -1.04
C ILE A 123 2.86 -19.78 -2.14
N THR A 124 3.12 -18.54 -1.78
CA THR A 124 3.38 -17.42 -2.68
C THR A 124 4.73 -16.80 -2.32
N THR A 125 5.63 -16.68 -3.29
CA THR A 125 6.86 -15.91 -3.09
C THR A 125 6.58 -14.43 -3.37
N PRO A 126 6.78 -13.53 -2.40
CA PRO A 126 6.52 -12.12 -2.62
C PRO A 126 7.51 -11.56 -3.65
N HIS A 127 7.00 -10.70 -4.53
CA HIS A 127 7.82 -9.88 -5.40
C HIS A 127 8.08 -8.56 -4.65
N ILE A 128 9.35 -8.23 -4.50
CA ILE A 128 9.80 -7.12 -3.67
C ILE A 128 10.47 -6.11 -4.59
N ARG A 129 9.98 -4.87 -4.56
CA ARG A 129 10.70 -3.70 -5.04
C ARG A 129 11.45 -3.07 -3.86
N PRO A 130 12.79 -3.16 -3.82
CA PRO A 130 13.58 -2.41 -2.86
C PRO A 130 13.37 -0.91 -3.02
N VAL A 131 13.35 -0.17 -1.91
CA VAL A 131 13.37 1.29 -1.95
C VAL A 131 14.79 1.73 -2.30
N GLN A 132 14.94 2.55 -3.35
CA GLN A 132 16.26 3.03 -3.74
C GLN A 132 16.77 4.11 -2.77
N GLU A 133 18.08 4.30 -2.69
CA GLU A 133 18.72 5.24 -1.78
C GLU A 133 18.09 6.65 -1.82
N ARG A 134 17.88 7.21 -3.02
CA ARG A 134 17.28 8.53 -3.19
C ARG A 134 15.82 8.59 -2.75
N GLU A 135 15.07 7.52 -2.97
CA GLU A 135 13.67 7.40 -2.53
C GLU A 135 13.62 7.30 -1.01
N TRP A 136 14.55 6.55 -0.41
CA TRP A 136 14.70 6.38 1.04
C TRP A 136 15.06 7.70 1.73
N GLU A 137 16.02 8.45 1.19
CA GLU A 137 16.38 9.77 1.73
C GLU A 137 15.19 10.74 1.64
N ALA A 138 14.52 10.79 0.49
CA ALA A 138 13.38 11.67 0.26
C ALA A 138 12.19 11.34 1.18
N LEU A 139 11.89 10.07 1.39
CA LEU A 139 10.80 9.67 2.29
C LEU A 139 11.14 9.95 3.75
N LEU A 140 12.38 9.68 4.20
CA LEU A 140 12.78 9.99 5.58
C LEU A 140 12.72 11.49 5.85
N LYS A 141 13.11 12.32 4.87
CA LYS A 141 12.94 13.77 4.95
C LYS A 141 11.47 14.16 5.05
N ALA A 142 10.60 13.59 4.22
CA ALA A 142 9.16 13.87 4.26
C ALA A 142 8.55 13.49 5.63
N VAL A 143 8.92 12.33 6.18
CA VAL A 143 8.50 11.89 7.52
C VAL A 143 9.01 12.85 8.59
N GLY A 144 10.28 13.27 8.53
CA GLY A 144 10.85 14.25 9.46
C GLY A 144 10.15 15.62 9.41
N GLU A 145 9.60 16.00 8.24
CA GLU A 145 8.79 17.21 8.05
C GLU A 145 7.30 17.01 8.41
N GLY A 146 6.89 15.82 8.88
CA GLY A 146 5.49 15.50 9.20
C GLY A 146 4.57 15.42 7.98
N LYS A 147 5.11 15.16 6.79
CA LYS A 147 4.34 15.07 5.54
C LYS A 147 3.84 13.63 5.32
N GLU A 148 2.54 13.54 5.08
CA GLU A 148 1.89 12.31 4.63
C GLU A 148 2.01 12.14 3.11
N PRO A 149 1.97 10.90 2.58
CA PRO A 149 1.82 10.68 1.15
C PRO A 149 0.50 11.29 0.62
N PRO A 150 0.42 11.63 -0.67
CA PRO A 150 -0.82 12.12 -1.28
C PRO A 150 -2.00 11.17 -1.03
N LEU A 151 -3.18 11.74 -0.75
CA LEU A 151 -4.35 10.96 -0.29
C LEU A 151 -4.78 9.89 -1.31
N GLU A 152 -4.76 10.20 -2.60
CA GLU A 152 -5.10 9.22 -3.64
C GLU A 152 -4.12 8.04 -3.70
N GLU A 153 -2.86 8.25 -3.31
CA GLU A 153 -1.87 7.19 -3.25
C GLU A 153 -2.06 6.32 -2.00
N LEU A 154 -2.43 6.94 -0.87
CA LEU A 154 -2.83 6.23 0.35
C LEU A 154 -4.09 5.38 0.11
N LEU A 155 -5.10 5.95 -0.55
CA LEU A 155 -6.31 5.23 -0.95
C LEU A 155 -5.98 4.11 -1.94
N SER A 156 -5.02 4.33 -2.83
CA SER A 156 -4.56 3.29 -3.76
C SER A 156 -3.90 2.10 -3.06
N ARG A 157 -3.05 2.38 -2.08
CA ARG A 157 -2.50 1.37 -1.19
C ARG A 157 -3.62 0.62 -0.44
N ASP A 158 -4.52 1.35 0.20
CA ASP A 158 -5.59 0.76 1.03
C ASP A 158 -6.55 -0.09 0.19
N ALA A 159 -6.87 0.35 -1.03
CA ALA A 159 -7.70 -0.40 -1.94
C ALA A 159 -7.09 -1.75 -2.35
N ARG A 160 -5.79 -1.78 -2.65
CA ARG A 160 -5.06 -3.02 -2.99
C ARG A 160 -4.99 -3.95 -1.78
N ALA A 161 -4.68 -3.42 -0.60
CA ALA A 161 -4.67 -4.21 0.64
C ALA A 161 -6.07 -4.77 0.99
N ALA A 162 -7.13 -3.98 0.77
CA ALA A 162 -8.50 -4.44 0.98
C ALA A 162 -8.88 -5.54 -0.03
N GLN A 163 -8.50 -5.40 -1.30
CA GLN A 163 -8.77 -6.40 -2.34
C GLN A 163 -8.08 -7.74 -2.02
N ARG A 164 -6.80 -7.72 -1.62
CA ARG A 164 -6.07 -8.94 -1.21
C ARG A 164 -6.74 -9.68 -0.05
N ARG A 165 -7.50 -8.97 0.79
CA ARG A 165 -8.16 -9.51 1.98
C ARG A 165 -9.64 -9.84 1.74
N GLY A 166 -10.13 -9.75 0.50
CA GLY A 166 -11.54 -9.97 0.16
C GLY A 166 -12.49 -8.90 0.72
N ALA A 167 -11.97 -7.76 1.17
CA ALA A 167 -12.77 -6.63 1.64
C ALA A 167 -13.29 -5.78 0.46
N ASN A 168 -14.00 -6.43 -0.47
CA ASN A 168 -14.35 -5.90 -1.80
C ASN A 168 -15.05 -4.54 -1.77
N ARG A 169 -16.00 -4.37 -0.85
CA ARG A 169 -16.73 -3.11 -0.69
C ARG A 169 -15.77 -1.95 -0.39
N ARG A 170 -14.82 -2.16 0.53
CA ARG A 170 -13.82 -1.17 0.90
C ARG A 170 -12.85 -0.93 -0.25
N ALA A 171 -12.38 -2.01 -0.90
CA ALA A 171 -11.49 -1.92 -2.05
C ALA A 171 -12.05 -1.04 -3.17
N ILE A 172 -13.33 -1.23 -3.52
CA ILE A 172 -14.01 -0.42 -4.55
C ILE A 172 -14.13 1.04 -4.12
N ILE A 173 -14.54 1.31 -2.88
CA ILE A 173 -14.70 2.69 -2.38
C ILE A 173 -13.37 3.42 -2.38
N ASP A 174 -12.31 2.80 -1.85
CA ASP A 174 -10.99 3.43 -1.77
C ASP A 174 -10.41 3.64 -3.18
N ALA A 175 -10.52 2.63 -4.07
CA ALA A 175 -10.01 2.73 -5.44
C ALA A 175 -10.69 3.82 -6.26
N THR A 176 -12.02 3.87 -6.22
CA THR A 176 -12.80 4.87 -6.97
C THR A 176 -12.60 6.27 -6.40
N THR A 177 -12.43 6.41 -5.09
CA THR A 177 -12.12 7.70 -4.46
C THR A 177 -10.73 8.20 -4.86
N ALA A 178 -9.73 7.31 -4.97
CA ALA A 178 -8.42 7.67 -5.48
C ALA A 178 -8.48 8.22 -6.92
N VAL A 179 -9.25 7.56 -7.80
CA VAL A 179 -9.50 8.03 -9.17
C VAL A 179 -10.23 9.36 -9.19
N GLU A 180 -11.24 9.55 -8.33
CA GLU A 180 -11.99 10.81 -8.23
C GLU A 180 -11.07 11.98 -7.88
N ILE A 181 -10.18 11.81 -6.91
CA ILE A 181 -9.20 12.84 -6.50
C ILE A 181 -8.24 13.16 -7.66
N ALA A 182 -7.65 12.13 -8.28
CA ALA A 182 -6.70 12.32 -9.38
C ALA A 182 -7.36 12.97 -10.61
N LEU A 183 -8.57 12.55 -10.98
CA LEU A 183 -9.33 13.13 -12.09
C LEU A 183 -9.70 14.58 -11.79
N THR A 184 -10.15 14.87 -10.57
CA THR A 184 -10.48 16.24 -10.12
C THR A 184 -9.28 17.16 -10.27
N ARG A 185 -8.10 16.73 -9.80
CA ARG A 185 -6.85 17.49 -9.97
C ARG A 185 -6.50 17.67 -11.44
N HIS A 186 -6.53 16.60 -12.23
CA HIS A 186 -6.15 16.63 -13.64
C HIS A 186 -7.04 17.60 -14.44
N VAL A 187 -8.36 17.45 -14.35
CA VAL A 187 -9.32 18.35 -15.00
C VAL A 187 -9.19 19.79 -14.48
N GLY A 188 -8.97 19.95 -13.17
CA GLY A 188 -8.74 21.26 -12.55
C GLY A 188 -7.49 21.96 -13.10
N SER A 189 -6.40 21.23 -13.34
CA SER A 189 -5.17 21.79 -13.93
C SER A 189 -5.36 22.29 -15.36
N LEU A 190 -6.31 21.70 -16.10
CA LEU A 190 -6.65 22.07 -17.48
C LEU A 190 -7.76 23.13 -17.56
N ARG A 191 -8.21 23.67 -16.43
CA ARG A 191 -9.38 24.57 -16.35
C ARG A 191 -9.34 25.72 -17.38
N SER A 192 -8.18 26.34 -17.58
CA SER A 192 -8.02 27.47 -18.50
C SER A 192 -8.19 27.09 -19.98
N THR A 193 -7.99 25.82 -20.34
CA THR A 193 -8.10 25.31 -21.70
C THR A 193 -9.47 24.70 -22.00
N LEU A 194 -10.32 24.52 -20.98
CA LEU A 194 -11.66 23.96 -21.16
C LEU A 194 -12.63 24.98 -21.77
N PRO A 195 -13.66 24.53 -22.51
CA PRO A 195 -14.72 25.42 -23.00
C PRO A 195 -15.41 26.20 -21.87
N PRO A 196 -15.85 27.46 -22.07
CA PRO A 196 -16.46 28.29 -21.01
C PRO A 196 -17.65 27.62 -20.30
N LYS A 197 -18.43 26.82 -21.03
CA LYS A 197 -19.53 26.02 -20.46
C LYS A 197 -19.04 25.02 -19.40
N GLN A 198 -17.89 24.40 -19.64
CA GLN A 198 -17.30 23.39 -18.77
C GLN A 198 -16.60 24.03 -17.56
N GLN A 199 -15.93 25.17 -17.76
CA GLN A 199 -15.38 25.98 -16.65
C GLN A 199 -16.47 26.34 -15.62
N LYS A 200 -17.64 26.79 -16.08
CA LYS A 200 -18.80 27.08 -15.21
C LYS A 200 -19.33 25.86 -14.47
N ARG A 201 -19.19 24.64 -15.03
CA ARG A 201 -19.57 23.40 -14.35
C ARG A 201 -18.60 23.06 -13.23
N LEU A 202 -17.31 23.34 -13.39
CA LEU A 202 -16.29 23.15 -12.35
C LEU A 202 -16.54 24.02 -11.11
N ASP A 203 -17.08 25.23 -11.29
CA ASP A 203 -17.40 26.14 -10.18
C ASP A 203 -18.49 25.63 -9.23
N ARG A 204 -19.27 24.62 -9.65
CA ARG A 204 -20.39 24.07 -8.89
C ARG A 204 -20.02 22.93 -7.95
N LYS A 205 -18.72 22.69 -7.70
CA LYS A 205 -18.22 21.53 -6.94
C LYS A 205 -18.80 20.21 -7.47
N PRO A 206 -18.47 19.85 -8.73
CA PRO A 206 -19.09 18.71 -9.40
C PRO A 206 -18.82 17.38 -8.69
N SER A 207 -19.77 16.45 -8.82
CA SER A 207 -19.58 15.05 -8.40
C SER A 207 -18.60 14.31 -9.33
N PHE A 208 -18.10 13.15 -8.90
CA PHE A 208 -17.26 12.29 -9.74
C PHE A 208 -17.82 12.06 -11.15
N GLY A 209 -19.09 11.64 -11.26
CA GLY A 209 -19.76 11.44 -12.56
C GLY A 209 -19.83 12.73 -13.40
N THR A 210 -19.91 13.88 -12.74
CA THR A 210 -19.86 15.18 -13.43
C THR A 210 -18.46 15.49 -13.95
N PHE A 211 -17.39 15.16 -13.21
CA PHE A 211 -16.02 15.27 -13.72
C PHE A 211 -15.76 14.37 -14.93
N ILE A 212 -16.28 13.13 -14.92
CA ILE A 212 -16.17 12.21 -16.08
C ILE A 212 -16.82 12.84 -17.31
N SER A 213 -18.06 13.33 -17.19
CA SER A 213 -18.75 13.98 -18.32
C SER A 213 -18.10 15.30 -18.76
N ILE A 214 -17.52 16.09 -17.84
CA ILE A 214 -16.75 17.29 -18.22
C ILE A 214 -15.54 16.89 -19.06
N ALA A 215 -14.78 15.86 -18.65
CA ALA A 215 -13.63 15.40 -19.39
C ALA A 215 -14.02 14.91 -20.79
N GLU A 216 -15.08 14.09 -20.87
CA GLU A 216 -15.61 13.56 -22.12
C GLU A 216 -16.13 14.64 -23.07
N ASP A 217 -17.00 15.54 -22.59
CA ASP A 217 -17.54 16.64 -23.39
C ASP A 217 -16.44 17.62 -23.87
N SER A 218 -15.29 17.63 -23.20
CA SER A 218 -14.14 18.45 -23.54
C SER A 218 -13.11 17.72 -24.41
N GLY A 219 -13.33 16.43 -24.72
CA GLY A 219 -12.42 15.62 -25.54
C GLY A 219 -11.07 15.35 -24.89
N LEU A 220 -10.98 15.31 -23.56
CA LEU A 220 -9.71 15.08 -22.86
C LEU A 220 -9.24 13.65 -23.06
N THR A 221 -8.00 13.45 -23.51
CA THR A 221 -7.44 12.09 -23.59
C THR A 221 -7.04 11.63 -22.19
N LEU A 222 -7.65 10.53 -21.72
CA LEU A 222 -7.36 9.89 -20.44
C LEU A 222 -6.77 8.50 -20.68
N GLN A 223 -5.97 8.01 -19.73
CA GLN A 223 -5.33 6.68 -19.83
C GLN A 223 -6.35 5.53 -19.73
N VAL A 224 -7.51 5.80 -19.14
CA VAL A 224 -8.63 4.86 -18.99
C VAL A 224 -9.82 5.39 -19.77
N THR A 225 -10.55 4.49 -20.45
CA THR A 225 -11.74 4.85 -21.22
C THR A 225 -12.84 5.43 -20.32
N TYR A 226 -13.65 6.34 -20.87
CA TYR A 226 -14.78 6.91 -20.13
C TYR A 226 -15.79 5.85 -19.69
N GLU A 227 -15.97 4.79 -20.48
CA GLU A 227 -16.82 3.65 -20.12
C GLU A 227 -16.32 2.96 -18.83
N ARG A 228 -15.02 2.66 -18.75
CA ARG A 228 -14.42 2.06 -17.54
C ARG A 228 -14.54 3.00 -16.33
N LEU A 229 -14.39 4.31 -16.51
CA LEU A 229 -14.60 5.29 -15.43
C LEU A 229 -16.06 5.33 -14.96
N ARG A 230 -17.03 5.33 -15.89
CA ARG A 230 -18.47 5.29 -15.54
C ARG A 230 -18.85 4.01 -14.81
N SER A 231 -18.38 2.86 -15.31
CA SER A 231 -18.60 1.56 -14.65
C SER A 231 -18.01 1.56 -13.23
N SER A 232 -16.81 2.10 -13.03
CA SER A 232 -16.20 2.24 -11.72
C SER A 232 -17.01 3.14 -10.77
N ASN A 233 -17.52 4.28 -11.26
CA ASN A 233 -18.42 5.17 -10.51
C ASN A 233 -19.74 4.47 -10.13
N GLU A 234 -20.32 3.66 -11.02
CA GLU A 234 -21.52 2.87 -10.72
C GLU A 234 -21.27 1.83 -9.63
N LEU A 235 -20.14 1.11 -9.71
CA LEU A 235 -19.72 0.15 -8.68
C LEU A 235 -19.58 0.83 -7.31
N ARG A 236 -18.94 2.00 -7.25
CA ARG A 236 -18.86 2.80 -6.02
C ARG A 236 -20.23 3.14 -5.48
N ASN A 237 -21.12 3.67 -6.31
CA ASN A 237 -22.45 4.10 -5.87
C ASN A 237 -23.28 2.92 -5.35
N ASN A 238 -23.17 1.76 -6.00
CA ASN A 238 -23.79 0.52 -5.56
C ASN A 238 -23.22 0.05 -4.22
N ALA A 239 -21.89 0.02 -4.09
CA ALA A 239 -21.18 -0.38 -2.87
C ALA A 239 -21.45 0.58 -1.69
N ALA A 240 -21.53 1.88 -1.93
CA ALA A 240 -21.75 2.89 -0.89
C ALA A 240 -23.22 2.94 -0.45
N HIS A 241 -24.16 2.99 -1.40
CA HIS A 241 -25.53 3.41 -1.13
C HIS A 241 -26.57 2.29 -1.23
N ARG A 242 -26.33 1.24 -2.01
CA ARG A 242 -27.37 0.23 -2.31
C ARG A 242 -27.24 -1.07 -1.53
N GLY A 243 -26.26 -1.16 -0.63
CA GLY A 243 -26.04 -2.34 0.21
C GLY A 243 -25.70 -3.61 -0.58
N LEU A 244 -25.35 -3.50 -1.86
CA LEU A 244 -24.95 -4.63 -2.69
C LEU A 244 -23.56 -5.08 -2.28
N ALA A 245 -23.40 -6.39 -2.03
CA ALA A 245 -22.11 -7.01 -1.74
C ALA A 245 -21.35 -7.21 -3.06
N PRO A 246 -20.26 -6.46 -3.33
CA PRO A 246 -19.54 -6.60 -4.58
C PRO A 246 -18.71 -7.88 -4.59
N SER A 247 -18.62 -8.49 -5.77
CA SER A 247 -17.78 -9.67 -6.03
C SER A 247 -16.29 -9.32 -6.09
N ASP A 248 -15.44 -10.33 -5.93
CA ASP A 248 -13.98 -10.19 -6.06
C ASP A 248 -13.61 -9.64 -7.44
N LEU A 249 -14.30 -10.07 -8.50
CA LEU A 249 -14.09 -9.60 -9.87
C LEU A 249 -14.42 -8.11 -10.04
N GLU A 250 -15.45 -7.62 -9.36
CA GLU A 250 -15.78 -6.18 -9.36
C GLU A 250 -14.72 -5.36 -8.61
N ALA A 251 -14.22 -5.87 -7.48
CA ALA A 251 -13.13 -5.24 -6.75
C ALA A 251 -11.84 -5.18 -7.57
N VAL A 252 -11.45 -6.30 -8.21
CA VAL A 252 -10.28 -6.36 -9.11
C VAL A 252 -10.42 -5.35 -10.25
N ARG A 253 -11.58 -5.25 -10.90
CA ARG A 253 -11.80 -4.28 -11.98
C ARG A 253 -11.67 -2.83 -11.52
N ALA A 254 -12.21 -2.49 -10.35
CA ALA A 254 -12.10 -1.14 -9.79
C ALA A 254 -10.65 -0.79 -9.43
N VAL A 255 -9.92 -1.73 -8.80
CA VAL A 255 -8.50 -1.59 -8.46
C VAL A 255 -7.66 -1.43 -9.73
N GLN A 256 -7.92 -2.20 -10.78
CA GLN A 256 -7.19 -2.07 -12.05
C GLN A 256 -7.44 -0.71 -12.71
N VAL A 257 -8.68 -0.21 -12.73
CA VAL A 257 -8.99 1.14 -13.23
C VAL A 257 -8.19 2.20 -12.47
N MET A 258 -8.07 2.05 -11.16
CA MET A 258 -7.28 2.95 -10.34
C MET A 258 -5.78 2.88 -10.66
N ILE A 259 -5.20 1.67 -10.76
CA ILE A 259 -3.78 1.49 -11.10
C ILE A 259 -3.49 2.14 -12.45
N ASP A 260 -4.27 1.81 -13.48
CA ASP A 260 -4.12 2.34 -14.84
C ASP A 260 -4.24 3.87 -14.87
N PHE A 261 -5.19 4.43 -14.12
CA PHE A 261 -5.43 5.87 -14.10
C PHE A 261 -4.30 6.62 -13.38
N LEU A 262 -3.91 6.15 -12.20
CA LEU A 262 -2.85 6.77 -11.40
C LEU A 262 -1.47 6.64 -12.03
N ALA A 263 -1.23 5.60 -12.84
CA ALA A 263 0.03 5.43 -13.56
C ALA A 263 0.40 6.68 -14.38
N GLU A 264 -0.58 7.33 -15.02
CA GLU A 264 -0.36 8.54 -15.83
C GLU A 264 -0.82 9.84 -15.13
N HIS A 265 -1.91 9.78 -14.37
CA HIS A 265 -2.58 10.97 -13.80
C HIS A 265 -2.39 11.13 -12.27
N GLY A 266 -1.68 10.19 -11.63
CA GLY A 266 -1.30 10.24 -10.22
C GLY A 266 -0.22 11.30 -9.93
N VAL A 267 0.13 11.46 -8.65
CA VAL A 267 1.28 12.31 -8.27
C VAL A 267 2.57 11.62 -8.66
N TYR A 268 2.63 10.30 -8.43
CA TYR A 268 3.75 9.49 -8.85
C TYR A 268 3.39 8.84 -10.19
N ARG A 269 4.02 9.33 -11.26
CA ARG A 269 3.89 8.69 -12.57
C ARG A 269 4.62 7.34 -12.55
N ARG A 270 3.87 6.28 -12.80
CA ARG A 270 4.37 4.90 -12.87
C ARG A 270 4.37 4.52 -14.34
N MET A 271 5.52 4.58 -15.01
CA MET A 271 5.63 4.35 -16.45
C MET A 271 5.13 2.93 -16.79
N ALA A 272 4.05 2.83 -17.57
CA ALA A 272 3.42 1.57 -17.97
C ALA A 272 4.31 0.65 -18.84
N THR A 273 5.52 1.10 -19.21
CA THR A 273 6.48 0.41 -20.08
C THR A 273 7.76 -0.02 -19.35
N SER A 274 7.79 0.03 -18.02
CA SER A 274 8.94 -0.46 -17.26
C SER A 274 8.94 -1.99 -17.18
N GLU A 275 10.12 -2.61 -17.26
CA GLU A 275 10.31 -4.01 -16.87
C GLU A 275 9.73 -4.24 -15.47
N PRO A 276 9.22 -5.45 -15.14
CA PRO A 276 8.70 -5.74 -13.81
C PRO A 276 9.72 -5.38 -12.74
N ASP A 277 9.45 -4.31 -12.00
CA ASP A 277 10.35 -3.75 -11.00
C ASP A 277 10.15 -4.40 -9.62
N GLY A 278 9.37 -5.49 -9.59
CA GLY A 278 8.95 -6.17 -8.38
C GLY A 278 7.76 -5.51 -7.68
N SER A 279 7.29 -4.35 -8.16
CA SER A 279 6.10 -3.71 -7.60
C SER A 279 4.82 -4.34 -8.14
N GLU A 280 3.74 -4.23 -7.39
CA GLU A 280 2.40 -4.64 -7.84
C GLU A 280 1.79 -3.68 -8.89
N PHE A 281 2.52 -2.66 -9.32
CA PHE A 281 2.05 -1.69 -10.31
C PHE A 281 2.27 -2.15 -11.75
N THR A 282 3.16 -3.13 -11.95
CA THR A 282 3.37 -3.81 -13.23
C THR A 282 2.59 -5.13 -13.22
N VAL A 283 1.68 -5.30 -14.18
CA VAL A 283 0.95 -6.56 -14.36
C VAL A 283 1.93 -7.58 -14.92
N TYR A 284 2.08 -8.73 -14.24
CA TYR A 284 2.81 -9.91 -14.74
C TYR A 284 2.02 -10.62 -15.84
#